data_AF-A0A1Y4R803-F1
#
_entry.id   AF-A0A1Y4R803-F1
#
_cell.length_a   1.000
_cell.length_b   1.000
_cell.length_c   1.000
_cell.angle_alpha   90.00
_cell.angle_beta   90.00
_cell.angle_gamma   90.00
#
_symmetry.space_group_name_H-M   'P 1'
#
loop_
_entity.id
_entity.type
_entity.pdbx_description
1 polymer ?
#
loop_
_entity_poly.entity_id
_entity_poly.type
_entity_poly.pdbx_seq_one_letter_code
_entity_poly.pdbx_strand_id
1 'polypeptide(L)'
;MPDISILINLAEFYNVGIPEIIDGERKGEKMNEEVKETVLKLSNYAETINQKIKIKLFWLTIAALLGMIAFLVIETLGLNTPDSLYEYIASAGLGLDFGMLIVIAMYLSGVLGKIKARRMKLKNIH
;
A
#
# COMPACT_ATOMS: atom_id res chain seq x y z
N MET A 1 5.41 4.08 -13.96
CA MET A 1 4.24 3.81 -14.82
C MET A 1 3.06 4.50 -14.17
N PRO A 2 2.34 5.38 -14.90
CA PRO A 2 1.13 6.01 -14.40
C PRO A 2 0.08 4.95 -14.05
N ASP A 3 -0.88 5.30 -13.19
CA ASP A 3 -1.98 4.41 -12.86
C ASP A 3 -2.77 4.05 -14.13
N ILE A 4 -3.25 2.81 -14.21
CA ILE A 4 -3.97 2.29 -15.38
C ILE A 4 -5.26 3.08 -15.60
N SER A 5 -5.92 3.47 -14.51
CA SER A 5 -7.09 4.35 -14.50
C SER A 5 -6.80 5.71 -15.17
N ILE A 6 -5.63 6.30 -14.87
CA ILE A 6 -5.19 7.59 -15.40
C ILE A 6 -4.89 7.47 -16.91
N LEU A 7 -4.29 6.36 -17.35
CA LEU A 7 -4.07 6.08 -18.78
C LEU A 7 -5.38 6.02 -19.56
N ILE A 8 -6.41 5.37 -19.01
CA ILE A 8 -7.74 5.33 -19.64
C ILE A 8 -8.33 6.74 -19.76
N ASN A 9 -8.30 7.52 -18.67
CA ASN A 9 -8.85 8.88 -18.65
C ASN A 9 -8.15 9.79 -19.68
N LEU A 10 -6.83 9.67 -19.82
CA LEU A 10 -6.06 10.41 -20.81
C LEU A 10 -6.43 10.03 -22.24
N ALA A 11 -6.59 8.73 -22.50
CA ALA A 11 -6.92 8.21 -23.81
C ALA A 11 -8.35 8.61 -24.23
N GLU A 12 -9.29 8.64 -23.28
CA GLU A 12 -10.62 9.21 -23.49
C GLU A 12 -10.59 10.72 -23.73
N PHE A 13 -9.85 11.47 -22.91
CA PHE A 13 -9.76 12.93 -23.02
C PHE A 13 -9.19 13.38 -24.37
N TYR A 14 -8.16 12.70 -24.86
CA TYR A 14 -7.51 13.02 -26.15
C TYR A 14 -8.09 12.24 -27.35
N ASN A 15 -9.09 11.38 -27.12
CA ASN A 15 -9.72 10.53 -28.13
C ASN A 15 -8.70 9.72 -28.97
N VAL A 16 -7.79 9.05 -28.27
CA VAL A 16 -6.72 8.22 -28.86
C VAL A 16 -6.77 6.81 -28.28
N GLY A 17 -6.18 5.84 -28.97
CA GLY A 17 -5.98 4.50 -28.44
C GLY A 17 -5.07 4.49 -27.20
N ILE A 18 -5.35 3.62 -26.23
CA ILE A 18 -4.45 3.36 -25.08
C ILE A 18 -3.02 3.01 -25.55
N PRO A 19 -2.80 2.18 -26.60
CA PRO A 19 -1.46 1.92 -27.12
C PRO A 19 -0.74 3.17 -27.60
N GLU A 20 -1.44 4.15 -28.20
CA GLU A 20 -0.81 5.40 -28.63
C GLU A 20 -0.27 6.22 -27.45
N ILE A 21 -0.98 6.21 -26.33
CA ILE A 21 -0.52 6.89 -25.10
C ILE A 21 0.69 6.18 -24.49
N ILE A 22 0.75 4.85 -24.58
CA ILE A 22 1.86 4.05 -24.04
C ILE A 22 3.09 4.14 -24.94
N ASP A 23 2.91 4.04 -26.25
CA ASP A 23 3.97 4.06 -27.27
C ASP A 23 4.48 5.48 -27.53
N GLY A 24 3.66 6.51 -27.27
CA GLY A 24 4.00 7.91 -27.53
C GLY A 24 3.98 8.28 -29.02
N GLU A 25 3.51 7.39 -29.89
CA GLU A 25 3.45 7.58 -31.34
C GLU A 25 2.01 7.72 -31.82
N ARG A 26 1.78 8.69 -32.72
CA ARG A 26 0.49 8.88 -33.38
C ARG A 26 0.30 7.81 -34.44
N LYS A 27 -0.64 6.88 -34.23
CA LYS A 27 -0.99 5.82 -35.20
C LYS A 27 -2.34 6.08 -35.89
N GLY A 28 -3.12 7.05 -35.40
CA GLY A 28 -4.47 7.35 -35.87
C GLY A 28 -5.52 6.35 -35.40
N GLU A 29 -5.16 5.46 -34.46
CA GLU A 29 -6.06 4.48 -33.89
C GLU A 29 -6.97 5.14 -32.85
N LYS A 30 -8.28 4.93 -33.02
CA LYS A 30 -9.28 5.31 -32.02
C LYS A 30 -9.32 4.28 -30.91
N MET A 31 -9.88 4.69 -29.77
CA MET A 31 -10.14 3.79 -28.65
C MET A 31 -10.96 2.57 -29.10
N ASN A 32 -10.42 1.37 -28.89
CA ASN A 32 -11.16 0.12 -29.04
C ASN A 32 -11.83 -0.21 -27.70
N GLU A 33 -13.16 -0.41 -27.72
CA GLU A 33 -13.97 -0.71 -26.53
C GLU A 33 -13.58 -2.02 -25.84
N GLU A 34 -13.18 -3.07 -26.57
CA GLU A 34 -12.73 -4.33 -25.97
C GLU A 34 -11.40 -4.14 -25.22
N VAL A 35 -10.49 -3.36 -25.81
CA VAL A 35 -9.20 -3.02 -25.19
C VAL A 35 -9.44 -2.18 -23.95
N LYS A 36 -10.31 -1.18 -24.04
CA LYS A 36 -10.73 -0.35 -22.91
C LYS A 36 -11.33 -1.20 -21.77
N GLU A 37 -12.29 -2.07 -22.06
CA GLU A 37 -12.93 -2.92 -21.05
C GLU A 37 -11.91 -3.85 -20.36
N THR A 38 -11.00 -4.42 -21.12
CA THR A 38 -9.92 -5.28 -20.61
C THR A 38 -8.99 -4.49 -19.68
N VAL A 39 -8.54 -3.32 -20.12
CA VAL A 39 -7.65 -2.45 -19.33
C VAL A 39 -8.35 -1.93 -18.07
N LEU A 40 -9.65 -1.64 -18.15
CA LEU A 40 -10.47 -1.22 -17.01
C LEU A 40 -10.68 -2.35 -15.99
N LYS A 41 -10.91 -3.58 -16.44
CA LYS A 41 -10.93 -4.78 -15.57
C LYS A 41 -9.58 -4.99 -14.88
N LEU A 42 -8.48 -4.83 -15.60
CA LEU A 42 -7.12 -4.90 -15.02
C LEU A 42 -6.88 -3.80 -13.99
N SER A 43 -7.33 -2.58 -14.24
CA SER A 43 -7.27 -1.47 -13.28
C SER A 43 -8.03 -1.81 -12.00
N ASN A 44 -9.28 -2.26 -12.12
CA ASN A 44 -10.11 -2.64 -10.97
C ASN A 44 -9.50 -3.80 -10.17
N TYR A 45 -8.88 -4.76 -10.86
CA TYR A 45 -8.16 -5.85 -10.21
C TYR A 45 -6.94 -5.35 -9.42
N ALA A 46 -6.15 -4.43 -9.98
CA ALA A 46 -5.02 -3.83 -9.28
C ALA A 46 -5.47 -2.99 -8.07
N GLU A 47 -6.53 -2.20 -8.23
CA GLU A 47 -7.17 -1.40 -7.18
C GLU A 47 -7.59 -2.27 -5.99
N THR A 48 -8.33 -3.35 -6.25
CA THR A 48 -8.84 -4.24 -5.19
C THR A 48 -7.73 -4.95 -4.41
N ILE A 49 -6.62 -5.33 -5.08
CA ILE A 49 -5.45 -5.90 -4.41
C ILE A 49 -4.79 -4.86 -3.50
N ASN A 50 -4.58 -3.65 -4.01
CA ASN A 50 -3.96 -2.57 -3.25
C ASN A 50 -4.84 -2.15 -2.07
N GLN A 51 -6.16 -2.11 -2.24
CA GLN A 51 -7.11 -1.83 -1.17
C GLN A 51 -7.04 -2.87 -0.05
N LYS A 52 -6.96 -4.17 -0.35
CA LYS A 52 -6.80 -5.21 0.67
C LYS A 52 -5.55 -5.01 1.52
N ILE A 53 -4.44 -4.57 0.92
CA ILE A 53 -3.20 -4.26 1.64
C ILE A 53 -3.39 -3.00 2.50
N LYS A 54 -3.99 -1.93 1.94
CA LYS A 54 -4.30 -0.69 2.67
C LYS A 54 -5.17 -0.95 3.89
N ILE A 55 -6.23 -1.76 3.77
CA ILE A 55 -7.13 -2.08 4.88
C ILE A 55 -6.38 -2.79 6.01
N LYS A 56 -5.49 -3.74 5.69
CA LYS A 56 -4.67 -4.42 6.72
C LYS A 56 -3.71 -3.45 7.41
N LEU A 57 -3.07 -2.56 6.64
CA LEU A 57 -2.19 -1.54 7.19
C LEU A 57 -2.95 -0.57 8.10
N PHE A 58 -4.19 -0.23 7.72
CA PHE A 58 -5.06 0.65 8.51
C PHE A 58 -5.40 0.06 9.89
N TRP A 59 -5.73 -1.23 9.96
CA TRP A 59 -5.95 -1.89 11.25
C TRP A 59 -4.68 -1.95 12.11
N LEU A 60 -3.52 -2.20 11.50
CA LEU A 60 -2.23 -2.15 12.20
C LEU A 60 -1.91 -0.75 12.73
N THR A 61 -2.17 0.31 11.95
CA THR A 61 -1.99 1.69 12.40
C THR A 61 -2.90 2.02 13.59
N ILE A 62 -4.14 1.55 13.60
CA ILE A 62 -5.06 1.76 14.73
C ILE A 62 -4.55 1.07 15.99
N ALA A 63 -4.08 -0.18 15.86
CA ALA A 63 -3.54 -0.92 17.01
C ALA A 63 -2.29 -0.24 17.60
N ALA A 64 -1.37 0.23 16.75
CA ALA A 64 -0.20 1.00 17.19
C ALA A 64 -0.62 2.31 17.88
N LEU A 65 -1.58 3.05 17.30
CA LEU A 65 -2.07 4.29 17.89
C LEU A 65 -2.67 4.09 19.29
N LEU A 66 -3.43 3.01 19.50
CA LEU A 66 -3.95 2.65 20.82
C LEU A 66 -2.83 2.32 21.81
N GLY A 67 -1.79 1.62 21.35
CA GLY A 67 -0.57 1.36 22.14
C GLY A 67 0.11 2.65 22.58
N MET A 68 0.28 3.60 21.66
CA MET A 68 0.87 4.91 21.95
C MET A 68 0.03 5.72 22.95
N ILE A 69 -1.30 5.69 22.84
CA ILE A 69 -2.20 6.35 23.82
C ILE A 69 -2.03 5.72 25.21
N ALA A 70 -1.98 4.39 25.30
CA ALA A 70 -1.78 3.69 26.57
C ALA A 70 -0.40 4.02 27.19
N PHE A 71 0.65 4.08 26.37
CA PHE A 71 1.98 4.52 26.79
C PHE A 71 1.95 5.94 27.39
N LEU A 72 1.34 6.90 26.69
CA LEU A 72 1.22 8.28 27.18
C LEU A 72 0.47 8.37 28.51
N VAL A 73 -0.57 7.57 28.71
CA VAL A 73 -1.33 7.54 29.97
C VAL A 73 -0.46 7.01 31.12
N ILE A 74 0.29 5.93 30.90
CA ILE A 74 1.19 5.37 31.92
C ILE A 74 2.28 6.37 32.31
N GLU A 75 2.87 7.03 31.32
CA GLU A 75 3.95 8.00 31.53
C GLU A 75 3.46 9.26 32.26
N THR A 76 2.30 9.81 31.86
CA THR A 76 1.71 11.01 32.50
C THR A 76 1.21 10.75 33.92
N LEU A 77 0.77 9.52 34.23
CA LEU A 77 0.39 9.13 35.59
C LEU A 77 1.60 8.80 36.49
N GLY A 78 2.82 8.79 35.94
CA GLY A 78 4.03 8.47 36.70
C GLY A 78 4.05 7.02 37.21
N LEU A 79 3.28 6.12 36.58
CA LEU A 79 3.19 4.70 36.95
C LEU A 79 4.39 3.89 36.46
N ASN A 80 5.32 4.54 35.75
CA ASN A 80 6.56 3.96 35.26
C ASN A 80 7.59 3.83 36.40
N THR A 81 7.24 3.08 37.44
CA THR A 81 8.16 2.77 38.54
C THR A 81 9.16 1.70 38.12
N PRO A 82 10.43 1.78 38.57
CA PRO A 82 11.44 0.77 38.27
C PRO A 82 10.99 -0.61 38.76
N ASP A 83 11.21 -1.65 37.95
CA ASP A 83 10.83 -3.05 38.23
C ASP A 83 9.31 -3.33 38.22
N SER A 84 8.51 -2.41 37.68
CA SER A 84 7.07 -2.60 37.54
C SER A 84 6.70 -3.23 36.19
N LEU A 85 5.56 -3.94 36.18
CA LEU A 85 4.97 -4.48 34.94
C LEU A 85 4.70 -3.39 33.89
N TYR A 86 4.53 -2.12 34.32
CA TYR A 86 4.27 -0.98 33.46
C TYR A 86 5.47 -0.58 32.61
N GLU A 87 6.71 -0.74 33.11
CA GLU A 87 7.94 -0.47 32.36
C GLU A 87 8.11 -1.44 31.18
N TYR A 88 7.76 -2.72 31.39
CA TYR A 88 7.77 -3.73 30.34
C TYR A 88 6.70 -3.46 29.29
N ILE A 89 5.50 -3.04 29.70
CA ILE A 89 4.41 -2.67 28.81
C ILE A 89 4.77 -1.42 28.00
N ALA A 90 5.38 -0.43 28.65
CA ALA A 90 5.78 0.83 28.02
C ALA A 90 6.90 0.61 26.97
N SER A 91 7.93 -0.16 27.32
CA SER A 91 9.01 -0.51 26.39
C SER A 91 8.55 -1.39 25.22
N ALA A 92 7.63 -2.34 25.46
CA ALA A 92 7.01 -3.13 24.40
C ALA A 92 6.16 -2.26 23.46
N GLY A 93 5.43 -1.26 24.00
CA GLY A 93 4.67 -0.28 23.22
C GLY A 93 5.57 0.52 22.27
N LEU A 94 6.66 1.09 22.78
CA LEU A 94 7.64 1.81 21.97
C LEU A 94 8.26 0.93 20.86
N GLY A 95 8.55 -0.33 21.17
CA GLY A 95 9.04 -1.31 20.19
C GLY A 95 8.03 -1.60 19.07
N LEU A 96 6.74 -1.70 19.42
CA LEU A 96 5.65 -1.86 18.46
C LEU A 96 5.55 -0.62 17.55
N ASP A 97 5.56 0.58 18.13
CA ASP A 97 5.46 1.83 17.38
C ASP A 97 6.63 1.99 16.40
N PHE A 98 7.86 1.70 16.85
CA PHE A 98 9.03 1.73 15.98
C PHE A 98 8.95 0.68 14.86
N GLY A 99 8.48 -0.53 15.17
CA GLY A 99 8.20 -1.57 14.18
C GLY A 99 7.17 -1.12 13.15
N MET A 100 6.13 -0.41 13.57
CA MET A 100 5.09 0.11 12.70
C MET A 100 5.63 1.17 11.73
N LEU A 101 6.52 2.06 12.17
CA LEU A 101 7.19 3.03 11.30
C LEU A 101 7.96 2.34 10.18
N ILE A 102 8.66 1.24 10.47
CA ILE A 102 9.39 0.45 9.47
C ILE A 102 8.41 -0.16 8.45
N VAL A 103 7.30 -0.74 8.92
CA VAL A 103 6.26 -1.31 8.05
C VAL A 103 5.68 -0.25 7.10
N ILE A 104 5.39 0.95 7.62
CA ILE A 104 4.88 2.07 6.82
C ILE A 104 5.91 2.51 5.77
N ALA A 105 7.18 2.67 6.17
CA ALA A 105 8.26 3.03 5.26
C ALA A 105 8.44 1.97 4.14
N MET A 106 8.32 0.68 4.47
CA MET A 106 8.42 -0.41 3.50
C MET A 106 7.21 -0.45 2.54
N TYR A 107 6.02 -0.07 3.03
CA TYR A 107 4.82 0.07 2.21
C TYR A 107 4.95 1.25 1.24
N LEU A 108 5.33 2.44 1.72
CA LEU A 108 5.48 3.65 0.89
C LEU A 108 6.61 3.54 -0.14
N SER A 109 7.72 2.90 0.22
CA SER A 109 8.84 2.67 -0.72
C SER A 109 8.54 1.64 -1.81
N GLY A 110 7.39 0.94 -1.74
CA GLY A 110 7.03 -0.11 -2.70
C GLY A 110 7.88 -1.39 -2.58
N VAL A 111 8.75 -1.49 -1.56
CA VAL A 111 9.58 -2.66 -1.30
C VAL A 111 8.72 -3.89 -1.02
N LEU A 112 7.56 -3.72 -0.37
CA LEU A 112 6.55 -4.78 -0.19
C LEU A 112 6.14 -5.44 -1.52
N GLY A 113 5.92 -4.63 -2.56
CA GLY A 113 5.58 -5.11 -3.89
C GLY A 113 6.71 -5.94 -4.52
N LYS A 114 7.96 -5.48 -4.36
CA LYS A 114 9.16 -6.18 -4.85
C LYS A 114 9.37 -7.53 -4.16
N ILE A 115 9.16 -7.60 -2.84
CA ILE A 115 9.27 -8.85 -2.06
C ILE A 115 8.19 -9.84 -2.49
N LYS A 116 6.95 -9.39 -2.66
CA LYS A 116 5.83 -10.22 -3.11
C LYS A 116 6.11 -10.80 -4.51
N ALA A 117 6.60 -9.97 -5.43
CA ALA A 117 6.95 -10.39 -6.79
C ALA A 117 8.05 -11.48 -6.78
N ARG A 118 9.10 -11.32 -5.96
CA ARG A 118 10.16 -12.32 -5.80
C ARG A 118 9.62 -13.65 -5.25
N ARG A 119 8.77 -13.62 -4.22
CA ARG A 119 8.15 -14.83 -3.66
C ARG A 119 7.29 -15.57 -4.67
N MET A 120 6.49 -14.86 -5.46
CA MET A 120 5.67 -15.47 -6.52
C MET A 120 6.54 -16.13 -7.59
N LYS A 121 7.64 -15.49 -8.00
CA LYS A 121 8.58 -16.04 -8.97
C LYS A 121 9.21 -17.35 -8.48
N LEU A 122 9.57 -17.42 -7.19
CA LEU A 122 10.11 -18.65 -6.58
C LEU A 122 9.07 -19.78 -6.47
N LYS A 123 7.80 -19.44 -6.20
CA LYS A 123 6.73 -20.43 -6.08
C LYS A 123 6.34 -21.08 -7.43
N ASN A 124 6.53 -20.38 -8.54
CA ASN A 124 6.23 -20.89 -9.89
C ASN A 124 7.38 -21.71 -10.53
N ILE A 125 8.48 -21.95 -9.79
CA ILE A 125 9.63 -22.75 -10.25
C ILE A 125 9.50 -24.24 -9.81
N HIS A 126 8.44 -24.57 -9.07
CA HIS A 126 8.04 -25.94 -8.71
C HIS A 126 6.63 -26.21 -9.22
#